data_AF-A0A0F9DLK3-F1
#
_entry.id   AF-A0A0F9DLK3-F1
#
_cell.length_a   1.000
_cell.length_b   1.000
_cell.length_c   1.000
_cell.angle_alpha   90.00
_cell.angle_beta   90.00
_cell.angle_gamma   90.00
#
_symmetry.space_group_name_H-M   'P 1'
#
loop_
_entity.id
_entity.type
_entity.pdbx_description
1 polymer ?
#
loop_
_entity_poly.entity_id
_entity_poly.type
_entity_poly.pdbx_seq_one_letter_code
_entity_poly.pdbx_strand_id
1 'polypeptide(L)' 'MNMKNEPFPTSDLPLATFLYAKGVLLQTILDSPDDPRRKVFVFNEPPQELLTSFQSGEASVSVLAFSNAQNALKTMLRSR' A
#
# COMPACT_ATOMS: atom_id res chain seq x y z
N MET A 1 -25.62 -6.49 -2.03
CA MET A 1 -25.01 -6.23 -0.71
C MET A 1 -23.87 -5.23 -0.92
N ASN A 2 -23.99 -4.00 -0.43
CA ASN A 2 -22.88 -3.03 -0.51
C ASN A 2 -21.82 -3.44 0.53
N MET A 3 -20.82 -4.20 0.11
CA MET A 3 -19.57 -4.33 0.87
C MET A 3 -18.95 -2.94 0.90
N LYS A 4 -19.12 -2.21 2.00
CA LYS A 4 -18.27 -1.05 2.29
C LYS A 4 -16.89 -1.64 2.59
N ASN A 5 -16.02 -1.74 1.59
CA ASN A 5 -14.62 -2.07 1.83
C ASN A 5 -14.05 -0.97 2.72
N GLU A 6 -13.68 -1.31 3.94
CA GLU A 6 -13.10 -0.33 4.85
C GLU A 6 -11.74 0.13 4.29
N PRO A 7 -11.40 1.43 4.37
CA PRO A 7 -10.11 1.89 3.91
C PRO A 7 -9.00 1.36 4.83
N PHE A 8 -7.91 0.90 4.24
CA PHE A 8 -6.71 0.44 4.94
C PHE A 8 -5.57 1.48 4.81
N PRO A 9 -5.32 2.31 5.84
CA PRO A 9 -4.22 3.26 5.84
C PRO A 9 -2.91 2.60 6.27
N THR A 10 -1.81 2.90 5.56
CA THR A 10 -0.46 2.55 5.99
C THR A 10 0.56 3.61 5.62
N SER A 11 1.49 3.91 6.53
CA SER A 11 2.67 4.74 6.26
C SER A 11 3.93 3.90 5.99
N ASP A 12 3.83 2.58 6.07
CA ASP A 12 4.94 1.65 5.80
C ASP A 12 5.09 1.49 4.29
N LEU A 13 6.18 2.03 3.73
CA LEU A 13 6.46 2.00 2.30
C LEU A 13 6.66 0.56 1.77
N PRO A 14 7.46 -0.32 2.40
CA PRO A 14 7.48 -1.75 2.07
C PRO A 14 6.10 -2.39 1.98
N LEU A 15 5.25 -2.20 3.00
CA LEU A 15 3.89 -2.77 3.00
C LEU A 15 3.03 -2.17 1.88
N ALA A 16 3.03 -0.85 1.71
CA ALA A 16 2.30 -0.18 0.63
C ALA A 16 2.75 -0.68 -0.75
N THR A 17 4.06 -0.86 -0.94
CA THR A 17 4.63 -1.39 -2.18
C THR A 17 4.16 -2.82 -2.43
N PHE A 18 4.19 -3.67 -1.40
CA PHE A 18 3.72 -5.05 -1.49
C PHE A 18 2.23 -5.13 -1.85
N LEU A 19 1.38 -4.38 -1.15
CA LEU A 19 -0.07 -4.35 -1.42
C LEU A 19 -0.36 -3.86 -2.84
N TYR A 20 0.30 -2.79 -3.28
CA TYR A 20 0.15 -2.28 -4.64
C TYR A 20 0.62 -3.29 -5.69
N ALA A 21 1.76 -3.96 -5.46
CA ALA A 21 2.27 -5.02 -6.34
C ALA A 21 1.35 -6.25 -6.40
N LYS A 22 0.58 -6.51 -5.35
CA LYS A 22 -0.46 -7.56 -5.29
C LYS A 22 -1.80 -7.14 -5.88
N GLY A 23 -1.90 -5.91 -6.40
CA GLY A 23 -3.11 -5.41 -7.05
C GLY A 23 -4.17 -4.90 -6.08
N VAL A 24 -3.83 -4.67 -4.81
CA VAL A 24 -4.76 -3.99 -3.88
C VAL A 24 -4.92 -2.55 -4.34
N LEU A 25 -6.17 -2.11 -4.51
CA LEU A 25 -6.50 -0.79 -5.04
C LEU A 25 -6.06 0.31 -4.09
N LEU A 26 -5.14 1.18 -4.53
CA LEU A 26 -4.82 2.42 -3.86
C LEU A 26 -5.91 3.46 -4.15
N GLN A 27 -6.59 3.93 -3.10
CA GLN A 27 -7.63 4.96 -3.21
C GLN A 27 -7.04 6.37 -3.26
N THR A 28 -6.13 6.67 -2.33
CA THR A 28 -5.50 8.00 -2.23
C THR A 28 -4.20 7.94 -1.44
N ILE A 29 -3.45 9.04 -1.49
CA ILE A 29 -2.30 9.29 -0.63
C ILE A 29 -2.58 10.60 0.12
N LEU A 30 -2.44 10.57 1.44
CA LEU A 30 -2.68 11.70 2.33
C LEU A 30 -1.38 12.12 3.03
N ASP A 31 -1.32 13.36 3.49
CA ASP A 31 -0.34 13.76 4.49
C ASP A 31 -0.70 13.12 5.83
N SER A 32 0.31 12.67 6.58
CA SER A 32 0.08 12.16 7.92
C SER A 32 -0.40 13.30 8.82
N PRO A 33 -1.49 13.11 9.60
CA PRO A 33 -2.00 14.15 10.49
C PRO A 33 -0.97 14.56 11.55
N ASP A 34 -0.07 13.65 11.94
CA ASP A 34 0.95 13.89 12.96
C ASP A 34 2.29 14.41 12.39
N ASP A 35 2.55 14.23 11.10
CA ASP A 35 3.84 14.59 10.47
C ASP A 35 3.67 14.88 8.97
N PRO A 36 3.67 16.16 8.54
CA PRO A 36 3.52 16.54 7.14
C PRO A 36 4.61 15.98 6.21
N ARG A 37 5.74 15.51 6.74
CA ARG A 37 6.80 14.87 5.95
C ARG A 37 6.52 13.39 5.68
N ARG A 38 5.56 12.80 6.39
CA ARG A 38 5.11 11.41 6.21
C ARG A 38 3.85 11.38 5.37
N LYS A 39 3.79 10.38 4.50
CA LYS A 39 2.66 10.14 3.60
C LYS A 39 1.97 8.85 4.04
N VAL A 40 0.64 8.85 4.00
CA VAL A 40 -0.20 7.70 4.31
C VAL A 40 -0.83 7.21 3.02
N PHE A 41 -0.55 5.97 2.65
CA PHE A 41 -1.16 5.29 1.51
C PHE A 41 -2.47 4.65 1.99
N VAL A 42 -3.59 5.02 1.35
CA VAL A 42 -4.92 4.52 1.70
C VAL A 42 -5.37 3.55 0.63
N PHE A 43 -5.48 2.28 0.97
CA PHE A 43 -5.93 1.20 0.09
C PHE A 43 -7.38 0.82 0.39
N ASN A 44 -8.02 0.09 -0.52
CA ASN A 44 -9.12 -0.79 -0.13
C ASN A 44 -8.63 -1.82 0.89
N GLU A 45 -9.54 -2.33 1.74
CA GLU A 45 -9.26 -3.45 2.64
C GLU A 45 -8.53 -4.58 1.89
N PRO A 46 -7.27 -4.88 2.24
CA PRO A 46 -6.53 -5.96 1.62
C PRO A 46 -7.01 -7.31 2.16
N PRO A 47 -6.93 -8.39 1.37
CA PRO A 47 -7.15 -9.74 1.88
C PRO A 47 -6.27 -10.02 3.10
N GLN A 48 -6.86 -10.54 4.18
CA GLN A 48 -6.15 -10.80 5.44
C GLN A 48 -4.91 -11.69 5.25
N GLU A 49 -4.96 -12.64 4.32
CA GLU A 49 -3.84 -13.53 3.97
C GLU A 49 -2.59 -12.77 3.51
N LEU A 50 -2.77 -11.64 2.81
CA LEU A 50 -1.65 -10.78 2.39
C LEU A 50 -0.99 -10.11 3.60
N LEU A 51 -1.80 -9.63 4.56
CA LEU A 51 -1.28 -9.01 5.78
C LEU A 51 -0.55 -10.04 6.65
N THR A 52 -1.14 -11.21 6.84
CA THR A 52 -0.55 -12.29 7.63
C THR A 52 0.76 -12.77 7.02
N SER A 53 0.81 -13.01 5.70
CA SER A 53 2.07 -13.42 5.03
C SER A 53 3.16 -12.35 5.10
N PHE A 54 2.80 -11.07 5.03
CA PHE A 54 3.77 -9.99 5.19
C PHE A 54 4.33 -9.96 6.61
N GLN A 55 3.48 -10.13 7.63
CA GLN A 55 3.89 -10.16 9.04
C GLN A 55 4.70 -11.41 9.41
N SER A 56 4.41 -12.57 8.81
CA SER A 56 5.17 -13.80 9.04
C SER A 56 6.50 -13.85 8.30
N GLY A 57 6.75 -12.91 7.37
CA GLY A 57 7.95 -12.90 6.52
C GLY A 57 7.88 -13.89 5.36
N GLU A 58 6.71 -14.48 5.09
CA GLU A 58 6.48 -15.46 4.03
C GLU A 58 5.93 -14.82 2.74
N ALA A 59 5.65 -13.51 2.77
CA ALA A 59 5.20 -12.75 1.62
C ALA A 59 6.18 -12.84 0.45
N SER A 60 5.67 -13.28 -0.70
CA SER A 60 6.45 -13.37 -1.94
C SER A 60 5.88 -12.46 -3.01
N VAL A 61 6.76 -11.84 -3.78
CA VAL A 61 6.41 -10.99 -4.93
C VAL A 61 7.57 -11.00 -5.92
N SER A 62 7.26 -10.97 -7.21
CA SER A 62 8.30 -10.83 -8.24
C SER A 62 9.09 -9.54 -8.00
N VAL A 63 10.42 -9.62 -8.07
CA VAL A 63 11.32 -8.47 -7.88
C VAL A 63 10.98 -7.33 -8.83
N LEU A 64 10.67 -7.66 -10.09
CA LEU A 64 10.26 -6.66 -11.09
C LEU A 64 8.93 -6.02 -10.73
N ALA A 65 7.95 -6.80 -10.27
CA ALA A 65 6.65 -6.26 -9.85
C ALA A 65 6.79 -5.33 -8.64
N PHE A 66 7.60 -5.71 -7.66
CA PHE A 66 7.86 -4.89 -6.47
C PHE A 66 8.58 -3.58 -6.83
N SER A 67 9.61 -3.66 -7.68
CA SER A 67 10.34 -2.47 -8.15
C SER A 67 9.43 -1.51 -8.91
N ASN A 68 8.61 -2.03 -9.84
CA ASN A 68 7.65 -1.22 -10.60
C ASN A 68 6.61 -0.57 -9.69
N ALA A 69 6.05 -1.31 -8.73
CA ALA A 69 5.12 -0.79 -7.75
C ALA A 69 5.75 0.34 -6.93
N GLN A 70 6.98 0.16 -6.45
CA GLN A 70 7.66 1.17 -5.65
C GLN A 70 7.90 2.45 -6.46
N ASN A 71 8.33 2.32 -7.72
CA ASN A 71 8.55 3.45 -8.61
C ASN A 71 7.24 4.19 -8.93
N ALA A 72 6.14 3.45 -9.14
CA ALA A 72 4.82 4.04 -9.33
C ALA A 72 4.40 4.86 -8.09
N LEU A 73 4.47 4.29 -6.89
CA LEU A 73 4.14 4.99 -5.65
C LEU A 73 5.00 6.24 -5.44
N LYS A 74 6.33 6.13 -5.62
CA LYS A 74 7.25 7.28 -5.53
C LYS A 74 6.94 8.37 -6.56
N THR A 75 6.49 8.00 -7.75
CA THR A 75 6.10 8.97 -8.80
C THR A 75 4.83 9.71 -8.41
N MET A 76 3.83 9.02 -7.84
CA MET A 76 2.61 9.62 -7.30
C MET A 76 2.88 10.59 -6.15
N LEU A 77 3.93 10.35 -5.35
CA LEU A 77 4.37 11.28 -4.31
C LEU A 77 5.00 12.57 -4.84
N ARG A 78 5.64 12.54 -6.01
CA ARG A 78 6.31 13.69 -6.63
C ARG A 78 5.37 14.57 -7.46
N SER A 79 4.23 14.01 -7.86
CA SER A 79 3.22 14.67 -8.70
C SER A 79 2.11 15.33 -7.88
N ARG A 80 2.27 15.36 -6.55
CA ARG A 80 1.44 16.08 -5.59
C ARG A 80 2.28 17.14 -4.90
#